data_AF-A0A7Y1X5W4-F1
#
_entry.id   AF-A0A7Y1X5W4-F1
#
_cell.length_a   1.000
_cell.length_b   1.000
_cell.length_c   1.000
_cell.angle_alpha   90.00
_cell.angle_beta   90.00
_cell.angle_gamma   90.00
#
_symmetry.space_group_name_H-M   'P 1'
#
loop_
_entity.id
_entity.type
_entity.pdbx_description
1 polymer ?
#
loop_
_entity_poly.entity_id
_entity_poly.type
_entity_poly.pdbx_seq_one_letter_code
_entity_poly.pdbx_strand_id
1 'polypeptide(L)'
;MKKLLMAGGAASLLLGSTAYASIIDRPFFKVLGVVVVWGADGVNGTNDAPVVSDFVLLTPASGAAGADLIGADGATVVTGTLDAIIDTDVNADGTVPAVNPVFGGADNGTFTDGGTTAGVLDASDTLTAFGVDAGSDVGAGMANTHQSSFYVASNAAFDIRAQSSAFVATGDFLTDGTLGMANISYDMDITVSGDDGLPFGSVAQNPGTTVPTGSDLSDYAVAAPVFQGTQRTAAARGTLAAQSVRFDNTYELDDGTGLGYDLSMGSGTVQADMVFTVYVP
;
A
#
# COMPACT_ATOMS: atom_id res chain seq x y z
N MET A 1 -111.62 13.03 -26.81
CA MET A 1 -110.23 12.99 -27.31
C MET A 1 -109.29 13.30 -26.15
N LYS A 2 -108.51 12.31 -25.71
CA LYS A 2 -107.30 12.45 -24.88
C LYS A 2 -106.75 11.05 -24.66
N LYS A 3 -105.59 10.76 -25.25
CA LYS A 3 -104.45 10.03 -24.65
C LYS A 3 -103.34 9.90 -25.68
N LEU A 4 -102.27 10.63 -25.38
CA LEU A 4 -100.96 10.67 -26.01
C LEU A 4 -100.19 9.43 -25.56
N LEU A 5 -99.62 8.65 -26.48
CA LEU A 5 -98.60 7.64 -26.16
C LEU A 5 -97.37 7.95 -27.01
N MET A 6 -96.35 8.55 -26.39
CA MET A 6 -95.00 8.66 -26.95
C MET A 6 -94.12 7.72 -26.13
N ALA A 7 -93.55 6.71 -26.80
CA ALA A 7 -92.56 5.82 -26.20
C ALA A 7 -91.23 6.58 -26.08
N GLY A 8 -90.84 6.95 -24.85
CA GLY A 8 -89.51 7.46 -24.57
C GLY A 8 -88.53 6.30 -24.45
N GLY A 9 -87.59 6.19 -25.40
CA GLY A 9 -86.45 5.30 -25.27
C GLY A 9 -85.53 5.78 -24.15
N ALA A 10 -85.26 4.93 -23.17
CA ALA A 10 -84.25 5.19 -22.16
C ALA A 10 -82.86 5.04 -22.80
N ALA A 11 -82.15 6.15 -22.99
CA ALA A 11 -80.72 6.11 -23.30
C ALA A 11 -79.95 5.82 -22.00
N SER A 12 -79.32 4.65 -21.91
CA SER A 12 -78.39 4.34 -20.84
C SER A 12 -77.11 5.17 -21.02
N LEU A 13 -76.90 6.14 -20.14
CA LEU A 13 -75.63 6.86 -20.03
C LEU A 13 -74.57 5.91 -19.45
N LEU A 14 -73.81 5.26 -20.32
CA LEU A 14 -72.54 4.63 -19.96
C LEU A 14 -71.54 5.73 -19.60
N LEU A 15 -71.40 6.01 -18.30
CA LEU A 15 -70.29 6.79 -17.78
C LEU A 15 -69.01 5.97 -17.95
N GLY A 16 -68.31 6.17 -19.05
CA GLY A 16 -66.97 5.61 -19.24
C GLY A 16 -66.05 6.15 -18.16
N SER A 17 -65.58 5.30 -17.26
CA SER A 17 -64.48 5.64 -16.36
C SER A 17 -63.25 5.97 -17.19
N THR A 18 -62.64 7.13 -16.97
CA THR A 18 -61.33 7.46 -17.52
C THR A 18 -60.30 6.46 -16.97
N ALA A 19 -59.78 5.59 -17.84
CA ALA A 19 -58.64 4.76 -17.53
C ALA A 19 -57.38 5.63 -17.56
N TYR A 20 -56.79 5.87 -16.38
CA TYR A 20 -55.47 6.50 -16.29
C TYR A 20 -54.42 5.39 -16.34
N ALA A 21 -53.63 5.36 -17.42
CA ALA A 21 -52.42 4.58 -17.49
C ALA A 21 -51.24 5.49 -17.13
N SER A 22 -50.45 5.12 -16.13
CA SER A 22 -49.20 5.80 -15.82
C SER A 22 -48.04 4.83 -16.02
N ILE A 23 -47.01 5.28 -16.74
CA ILE A 23 -45.72 4.60 -16.83
C ILE A 23 -44.80 5.28 -15.82
N ILE A 24 -44.27 4.51 -14.86
CA ILE A 24 -43.28 5.01 -13.90
C ILE A 24 -41.91 4.60 -14.40
N ASP A 25 -41.10 5.56 -14.83
CA ASP A 25 -39.67 5.36 -15.06
C ASP A 25 -38.91 5.43 -13.73
N ARG A 26 -38.00 4.49 -13.50
CA ARG A 26 -37.17 4.42 -12.29
C ARG A 26 -35.71 4.18 -12.70
N PRO A 27 -35.04 5.19 -13.27
CA PRO A 27 -33.63 5.05 -13.60
C PRO A 27 -32.84 4.79 -12.31
N PHE A 28 -32.09 3.69 -12.29
CA PHE A 28 -31.24 3.29 -11.19
C PHE A 28 -29.78 3.45 -11.59
N PHE A 29 -29.02 4.18 -10.77
CA PHE A 29 -27.57 4.36 -10.94
C PHE A 29 -26.87 3.70 -9.76
N LYS A 30 -25.89 2.83 -10.03
CA LYS A 30 -25.01 2.24 -9.03
C LYS A 30 -23.59 2.70 -9.29
N VAL A 31 -22.96 3.28 -8.27
CA VAL A 31 -21.51 3.49 -8.26
C VAL A 31 -20.92 2.37 -7.42
N LEU A 32 -19.99 1.62 -8.00
CA LEU A 32 -19.28 0.56 -7.27
C LEU A 32 -18.15 1.17 -6.42
N GLY A 33 -17.84 0.50 -5.32
CA GLY A 33 -16.62 0.77 -4.58
C GLY A 33 -15.43 0.37 -5.45
N VAL A 34 -14.50 1.29 -5.65
CA VAL A 34 -13.27 1.09 -6.42
C VAL A 34 -12.11 1.57 -5.59
N VAL A 35 -11.05 0.79 -5.58
CA VAL A 35 -9.74 1.15 -5.05
C VAL A 35 -8.78 1.15 -6.23
N VAL A 36 -8.01 2.22 -6.36
CA VAL A 36 -6.98 2.38 -7.38
C VAL A 36 -5.65 2.40 -6.65
N VAL A 37 -4.78 1.45 -6.99
CA VAL A 37 -3.43 1.32 -6.44
C VAL A 37 -2.44 1.79 -7.50
N TRP A 38 -1.45 2.58 -7.10
CA TRP A 38 -0.40 3.03 -8.00
C TRP A 38 0.95 3.09 -7.31
N GLY A 39 2.00 2.92 -8.12
CA GLY A 39 3.39 2.75 -7.74
C GLY A 39 4.25 2.84 -8.99
N ALA A 40 5.23 1.96 -9.18
CA ALA A 40 6.08 1.92 -10.38
C ALA A 40 5.69 0.83 -11.38
N ASP A 41 6.16 0.98 -12.64
CA ASP A 41 5.92 0.07 -13.77
C ASP A 41 6.81 -1.19 -13.68
N GLY A 42 6.43 -2.07 -12.76
CA GLY A 42 6.87 -3.46 -12.71
C GLY A 42 8.18 -3.74 -11.97
N VAL A 43 8.26 -4.96 -11.44
CA VAL A 43 9.46 -5.60 -10.94
C VAL A 43 10.22 -6.14 -12.15
N ASN A 44 11.43 -5.65 -12.45
CA ASN A 44 12.34 -6.02 -13.56
C ASN A 44 12.39 -5.12 -14.82
N GLY A 45 12.14 -3.81 -14.71
CA GLY A 45 12.24 -2.86 -15.84
C GLY A 45 13.23 -1.70 -15.61
N THR A 46 13.62 -1.01 -16.69
CA THR A 46 14.39 0.25 -16.68
C THR A 46 13.48 1.49 -16.75
N ASN A 47 12.19 1.33 -16.46
CA ASN A 47 11.17 2.37 -16.63
C ASN A 47 10.54 2.67 -15.27
N ASP A 48 11.05 3.71 -14.63
CA ASP A 48 10.70 4.09 -13.25
C ASP A 48 9.52 5.09 -13.21
N ALA A 49 8.66 5.03 -14.22
CA ALA A 49 7.55 5.95 -14.30
C ALA A 49 6.44 5.54 -13.32
N PRO A 50 5.83 6.49 -12.58
CA PRO A 50 4.65 6.20 -11.79
C PRO A 50 3.52 5.71 -12.71
N VAL A 51 2.98 4.53 -12.40
CA VAL A 51 1.84 3.96 -13.14
C VAL A 51 0.74 3.55 -12.19
N VAL A 52 -0.49 3.63 -12.70
CA VAL A 52 -1.62 2.98 -12.05
C VAL A 52 -1.48 1.48 -12.24
N SER A 53 -1.22 0.80 -11.13
CA SER A 53 -0.93 -0.63 -11.10
C SER A 53 -2.20 -1.47 -11.09
N ASP A 54 -3.23 -1.05 -10.33
CA ASP A 54 -4.42 -1.87 -10.14
C ASP A 54 -5.71 -1.03 -10.04
N PHE A 55 -6.81 -1.60 -10.52
CA PHE A 55 -8.19 -1.17 -10.29
C PHE A 55 -8.98 -2.32 -9.65
N VAL A 56 -9.18 -2.21 -8.34
CA VAL A 56 -9.88 -3.22 -7.55
C VAL A 56 -11.34 -2.85 -7.34
N LEU A 57 -12.25 -3.69 -7.81
CA LEU A 57 -13.68 -3.56 -7.53
C LEU A 57 -14.06 -4.24 -6.21
N LEU A 58 -14.71 -3.47 -5.33
CA LEU A 58 -15.26 -3.96 -4.06
C LEU A 58 -16.67 -4.55 -4.26
N THR A 59 -16.78 -5.51 -5.18
CA THR A 59 -18.01 -6.24 -5.50
C THR A 59 -18.15 -7.61 -4.83
N PRO A 60 -17.06 -8.32 -4.44
CA PRO A 60 -17.16 -9.55 -3.67
C PRO A 60 -17.78 -9.34 -2.28
N ALA A 61 -18.04 -10.44 -1.57
CA ALA A 61 -18.53 -10.39 -0.19
C ALA A 61 -17.48 -9.79 0.75
N SER A 62 -17.93 -9.19 1.86
CA SER A 62 -17.06 -8.73 2.95
C SER A 62 -16.07 -9.83 3.37
N GLY A 63 -14.82 -9.44 3.58
CA GLY A 63 -13.71 -10.34 3.92
C GLY A 63 -13.11 -11.11 2.74
N ALA A 64 -13.58 -10.91 1.50
CA ALA A 64 -12.94 -11.44 0.30
C ALA A 64 -12.02 -10.41 -0.36
N ALA A 65 -10.99 -10.91 -1.05
CA ALA A 65 -10.15 -10.08 -1.91
C ALA A 65 -11.03 -9.39 -2.96
N GLY A 66 -10.76 -8.12 -3.22
CA GLY A 66 -11.47 -7.39 -4.26
C GLY A 66 -11.19 -7.97 -5.65
N ALA A 67 -12.04 -7.64 -6.61
CA ALA A 67 -11.85 -8.10 -7.99
C ALA A 67 -10.93 -7.11 -8.74
N ASP A 68 -9.67 -7.50 -8.95
CA ASP A 68 -8.73 -6.83 -9.84
C ASP A 68 -9.21 -6.92 -11.30
N LEU A 69 -9.23 -5.77 -11.98
CA LEU A 69 -9.69 -5.63 -13.36
C LEU A 69 -8.59 -5.76 -14.42
N ILE A 70 -7.33 -5.57 -14.05
CA ILE A 70 -6.19 -5.53 -14.98
C ILE A 70 -5.32 -6.79 -14.85
N GLY A 71 -5.35 -7.48 -13.71
CA GLY A 71 -4.70 -8.78 -13.51
C GLY A 71 -3.17 -8.71 -13.50
N ALA A 72 -2.62 -7.50 -13.38
CA ALA A 72 -1.18 -7.23 -13.37
C ALA A 72 -0.83 -6.54 -12.06
N ASP A 73 0.19 -7.04 -11.38
CA ASP A 73 0.67 -6.48 -10.11
C ASP A 73 1.64 -5.31 -10.37
N GLY A 74 1.59 -4.31 -9.49
CA GLY A 74 2.55 -3.20 -9.47
C GLY A 74 3.76 -3.46 -8.58
N ALA A 75 4.82 -2.68 -8.79
CA ALA A 75 5.93 -2.60 -7.84
C ALA A 75 5.70 -1.45 -6.85
N THR A 76 6.20 -1.65 -5.63
CA THR A 76 6.36 -0.54 -4.67
C THR A 76 7.49 0.38 -5.13
N VAL A 77 7.49 1.60 -4.61
CA VAL A 77 8.55 2.59 -4.85
C VAL A 77 9.40 2.78 -3.60
N VAL A 78 10.63 3.29 -3.76
CA VAL A 78 11.41 3.75 -2.62
C VAL A 78 10.64 4.89 -1.94
N THR A 79 10.41 4.77 -0.63
CA THR A 79 9.65 5.78 0.14
C THR A 79 10.26 7.17 -0.01
N GLY A 80 9.43 8.18 -0.31
CA GLY A 80 9.90 9.55 -0.58
C GLY A 80 10.24 9.83 -2.05
N THR A 81 10.16 8.81 -2.92
CA THR A 81 10.43 8.92 -4.35
C THR A 81 9.30 8.30 -5.19
N LEU A 82 9.50 8.27 -6.50
CA LEU A 82 8.67 7.54 -7.45
C LEU A 82 9.44 6.39 -8.13
N ASP A 83 10.64 6.10 -7.67
CA ASP A 83 11.54 5.14 -8.29
C ASP A 83 11.21 3.72 -7.81
N ALA A 84 11.22 2.77 -8.74
CA ALA A 84 10.82 1.39 -8.47
C ALA A 84 11.78 0.69 -7.48
N ILE A 85 11.22 -0.11 -6.57
CA ILE A 85 11.99 -1.18 -5.93
C ILE A 85 12.22 -2.27 -6.98
N ILE A 86 13.49 -2.57 -7.28
CA ILE A 86 13.90 -3.59 -8.24
C ILE A 86 14.54 -4.78 -7.53
N ASP A 87 14.45 -5.95 -8.16
CA ASP A 87 15.01 -7.22 -7.67
C ASP A 87 16.54 -7.29 -7.86
N THR A 88 17.26 -6.29 -7.37
CA THR A 88 18.72 -6.20 -7.39
C THR A 88 19.26 -5.50 -6.15
N ASP A 89 20.56 -5.60 -5.89
CA ASP A 89 21.25 -4.96 -4.75
C ASP A 89 21.27 -3.41 -4.82
N VAL A 90 20.67 -2.82 -5.86
CA VAL A 90 20.60 -1.37 -6.13
C VAL A 90 19.15 -1.05 -6.51
N ASN A 91 18.58 0.01 -5.97
CA ASN A 91 17.27 0.52 -6.39
C ASN A 91 17.37 1.19 -7.77
N ALA A 92 16.22 1.46 -8.42
CA ALA A 92 16.22 2.06 -9.76
C ALA A 92 16.77 3.49 -9.80
N ASP A 93 16.70 4.22 -8.70
CA ASP A 93 17.33 5.54 -8.51
C ASP A 93 18.87 5.47 -8.36
N GLY A 94 19.45 4.26 -8.44
CA GLY A 94 20.88 4.01 -8.31
C GLY A 94 21.37 3.93 -6.87
N THR A 95 20.45 3.96 -5.91
CA THR A 95 20.78 3.95 -4.49
C THR A 95 20.92 2.53 -3.93
N VAL A 96 21.60 2.39 -2.81
CA VAL A 96 21.80 1.13 -2.07
C VAL A 96 21.19 1.32 -0.67
N PRO A 97 20.53 0.31 -0.07
CA PRO A 97 20.07 0.39 1.32
C PRO A 97 21.18 0.91 2.25
N ALA A 98 20.85 1.88 3.09
CA ALA A 98 21.88 2.61 3.80
C ALA A 98 22.61 1.75 4.84
N VAL A 99 23.91 1.96 5.02
CA VAL A 99 24.70 1.26 6.03
C VAL A 99 25.43 2.30 6.86
N ASN A 100 25.11 2.44 8.15
CA ASN A 100 26.00 3.12 9.09
C ASN A 100 26.99 2.11 9.70
N PRO A 101 28.30 2.25 9.46
CA PRO A 101 29.26 1.19 9.73
C PRO A 101 29.93 1.22 11.11
N VAL A 102 29.65 2.17 12.04
CA VAL A 102 30.46 2.28 13.29
C VAL A 102 29.70 2.78 14.54
N PHE A 103 29.96 2.17 15.71
CA PHE A 103 29.58 2.64 17.06
C PHE A 103 30.49 1.99 18.15
N GLY A 104 30.21 2.26 19.44
CA GLY A 104 30.90 1.64 20.59
C GLY A 104 32.22 2.29 21.05
N GLY A 105 32.85 3.15 20.26
CA GLY A 105 34.04 3.94 20.63
C GLY A 105 33.72 5.24 21.41
N ALA A 106 34.77 5.89 21.92
CA ALA A 106 34.63 7.17 22.63
C ALA A 106 34.09 8.33 21.75
N ASP A 107 34.24 8.21 20.42
CA ASP A 107 33.71 9.12 19.39
C ASP A 107 33.08 8.29 18.25
N ASN A 108 31.76 8.09 18.28
CA ASN A 108 31.06 7.14 17.39
C ASN A 108 30.73 7.63 15.99
N GLY A 109 31.23 8.80 15.59
CA GLY A 109 30.68 9.48 14.42
C GLY A 109 29.16 9.67 14.58
N THR A 110 28.51 10.15 13.54
CA THR A 110 27.06 10.25 13.48
C THR A 110 26.74 10.11 12.02
N PHE A 111 26.09 9.01 11.66
CA PHE A 111 25.42 8.92 10.38
C PHE A 111 24.15 9.77 10.47
N THR A 112 24.03 10.73 9.57
CA THR A 112 22.80 11.46 9.33
C THR A 112 22.32 11.03 7.96
N ASP A 113 21.22 10.29 7.94
CA ASP A 113 20.39 10.10 6.76
C ASP A 113 19.84 11.48 6.40
N GLY A 114 20.34 12.03 5.31
CA GLY A 114 20.04 13.38 4.85
C GLY A 114 19.49 13.28 3.45
N GLY A 115 18.35 13.90 3.19
CA GLY A 115 17.73 13.84 1.86
C GLY A 115 16.22 13.77 1.94
N THR A 116 15.58 13.44 0.81
CA THR A 116 14.15 13.12 0.74
C THR A 116 13.88 11.62 0.77
N THR A 117 14.93 10.80 0.65
CA THR A 117 14.84 9.34 0.47
C THR A 117 15.41 8.64 1.69
N ALA A 118 14.57 8.42 2.71
CA ALA A 118 15.00 7.82 3.96
C ALA A 118 15.35 6.32 3.81
N GLY A 119 16.35 5.86 4.55
CA GLY A 119 16.80 4.46 4.59
C GLY A 119 17.74 4.04 3.47
N VAL A 120 18.28 5.01 2.72
CA VAL A 120 18.95 4.78 1.44
C VAL A 120 20.21 5.65 1.34
N LEU A 121 21.34 5.06 0.93
CA LEU A 121 22.61 5.79 0.80
C LEU A 121 22.57 6.77 -0.38
N ASP A 122 22.58 8.07 -0.10
CA ASP A 122 22.56 9.13 -1.10
C ASP A 122 23.66 10.20 -0.89
N ALA A 123 23.68 11.22 -1.77
CA ALA A 123 24.73 12.25 -1.75
C ALA A 123 24.56 13.30 -0.63
N SER A 124 23.39 13.36 -0.01
CA SER A 124 23.07 14.23 1.13
C SER A 124 23.33 13.56 2.48
N ASP A 125 23.57 12.26 2.50
CA ASP A 125 24.03 11.55 3.68
C ASP A 125 25.40 12.02 4.15
N THR A 126 25.54 12.07 5.48
CA THR A 126 26.82 12.43 6.10
C THR A 126 27.18 11.45 7.20
N LEU A 127 28.45 11.06 7.24
CA LEU A 127 29.03 10.37 8.38
C LEU A 127 30.11 11.28 8.98
N THR A 128 29.90 11.73 10.22
CA THR A 128 30.94 12.49 10.92
C THR A 128 32.12 11.59 11.28
N ALA A 129 33.30 12.19 11.47
CA ALA A 129 34.50 11.43 11.82
C ALA A 129 34.30 10.62 13.11
N PHE A 130 34.76 9.38 13.11
CA PHE A 130 34.74 8.48 14.27
C PHE A 130 36.16 8.07 14.67
N GLY A 131 36.34 7.77 15.95
CA GLY A 131 37.57 7.20 16.51
C GLY A 131 37.49 5.69 16.61
N VAL A 132 38.60 5.00 16.33
CA VAL A 132 38.73 3.54 16.55
C VAL A 132 39.59 3.30 17.79
N ASP A 133 39.01 2.67 18.81
CA ASP A 133 39.67 2.26 20.06
C ASP A 133 39.39 0.78 20.40
N ALA A 134 39.84 0.31 21.57
CA ALA A 134 39.72 -1.10 21.97
C ALA A 134 38.28 -1.54 22.31
N GLY A 135 37.34 -0.60 22.41
CA GLY A 135 35.89 -0.84 22.51
C GLY A 135 35.13 -0.46 21.23
N SER A 136 35.81 0.06 20.21
CA SER A 136 35.19 0.32 18.91
C SER A 136 34.78 -1.00 18.26
N ASP A 137 33.51 -1.07 17.93
CA ASP A 137 32.90 -2.22 17.28
C ASP A 137 32.16 -1.75 16.01
N VAL A 138 31.82 -2.72 15.18
CA VAL A 138 31.01 -2.56 13.97
C VAL A 138 29.79 -3.51 14.08
N GLY A 139 29.19 -3.73 15.26
CA GLY A 139 27.79 -4.26 15.45
C GLY A 139 26.69 -3.34 16.06
N ALA A 140 25.53 -3.24 15.36
CA ALA A 140 24.23 -2.65 15.77
C ALA A 140 23.79 -1.26 15.23
N GLY A 141 24.13 -0.93 13.98
CA GLY A 141 23.65 0.31 13.36
C GLY A 141 23.69 0.35 11.84
N MET A 142 24.00 -0.76 11.16
CA MET A 142 23.73 -0.84 9.72
C MET A 142 22.24 -0.59 9.54
N ALA A 143 21.81 0.30 8.63
CA ALA A 143 20.38 0.45 8.38
C ALA A 143 19.92 -0.84 7.68
N ASN A 144 19.60 -1.80 8.53
CA ASN A 144 18.84 -3.00 8.26
C ASN A 144 17.40 -2.68 7.84
N THR A 145 17.05 -1.39 7.87
CA THR A 145 15.78 -0.81 7.49
C THR A 145 15.69 -0.65 5.97
N HIS A 146 14.74 -1.34 5.36
CA HIS A 146 14.28 -1.12 4.00
C HIS A 146 12.90 -0.46 4.04
N GLN A 147 12.71 0.63 3.32
CA GLN A 147 11.43 1.34 3.26
C GLN A 147 10.87 1.35 1.85
N SER A 148 9.63 0.90 1.70
CA SER A 148 8.92 0.92 0.42
C SER A 148 7.52 1.46 0.56
N SER A 149 7.03 2.13 -0.48
CA SER A 149 5.74 2.80 -0.48
C SER A 149 4.88 2.40 -1.67
N PHE A 150 3.57 2.51 -1.49
CA PHE A 150 2.60 2.52 -2.58
C PHE A 150 1.45 3.46 -2.25
N TYR A 151 0.68 3.84 -3.26
CA TYR A 151 -0.35 4.86 -3.11
C TYR A 151 -1.72 4.30 -3.43
N VAL A 152 -2.72 4.75 -2.68
CA VAL A 152 -4.09 4.27 -2.82
C VAL A 152 -5.06 5.43 -2.88
N ALA A 153 -5.89 5.46 -3.93
CA ALA A 153 -7.10 6.27 -3.99
C ALA A 153 -8.35 5.39 -3.97
N SER A 154 -9.35 5.73 -3.17
CA SER A 154 -10.62 5.02 -3.14
C SER A 154 -11.82 5.95 -2.97
N ASN A 155 -12.96 5.50 -3.48
CA ASN A 155 -14.27 6.11 -3.26
C ASN A 155 -15.09 5.39 -2.16
N ALA A 156 -14.57 4.30 -1.57
CA ALA A 156 -15.21 3.47 -0.55
C ALA A 156 -14.18 3.04 0.53
N ALA A 157 -14.66 2.45 1.63
CA ALA A 157 -13.76 1.81 2.61
C ALA A 157 -13.17 0.52 2.01
N PHE A 158 -11.95 0.16 2.41
CA PHE A 158 -11.23 -1.03 1.96
C PHE A 158 -10.27 -1.51 3.04
N ASP A 159 -9.95 -2.80 3.07
CA ASP A 159 -8.92 -3.35 3.96
C ASP A 159 -7.69 -3.76 3.14
N ILE A 160 -6.53 -3.89 3.77
CA ILE A 160 -5.33 -4.48 3.15
C ILE A 160 -4.86 -5.64 4.00
N ARG A 161 -4.54 -6.75 3.33
CA ARG A 161 -3.82 -7.88 3.92
C ARG A 161 -2.46 -8.04 3.27
N ALA A 162 -1.47 -8.42 4.05
CA ALA A 162 -0.14 -8.72 3.58
C ALA A 162 0.15 -10.22 3.69
N GLN A 163 0.92 -10.75 2.75
CA GLN A 163 1.43 -12.11 2.78
C GLN A 163 2.91 -12.14 2.37
N SER A 164 3.74 -12.79 3.19
CA SER A 164 5.16 -12.99 2.93
C SER A 164 5.42 -14.31 2.19
N SER A 165 6.41 -14.32 1.30
CA SER A 165 6.85 -15.55 0.63
C SER A 165 8.28 -15.44 0.07
N ALA A 166 8.76 -16.51 -0.55
CA ALA A 166 10.01 -16.53 -1.34
C ALA A 166 11.27 -16.01 -0.60
N PHE A 167 11.50 -16.45 0.64
CA PHE A 167 12.75 -16.13 1.33
C PHE A 167 13.95 -16.76 0.60
N VAL A 168 14.93 -15.93 0.26
CA VAL A 168 16.20 -16.34 -0.34
C VAL A 168 17.34 -15.70 0.44
N ALA A 169 18.38 -16.49 0.73
CA ALA A 169 19.62 -16.00 1.32
C ALA A 169 20.81 -16.45 0.48
N THR A 170 21.88 -15.64 0.47
CA THR A 170 23.15 -15.95 -0.20
C THR A 170 24.34 -15.78 0.72
N GLY A 171 25.52 -16.24 0.31
CA GLY A 171 26.75 -16.08 1.09
C GLY A 171 26.69 -16.74 2.47
N ASP A 172 27.24 -16.06 3.47
CA ASP A 172 27.32 -16.54 4.85
C ASP A 172 25.92 -16.64 5.49
N PHE A 173 24.95 -15.83 5.05
CA PHE A 173 23.55 -15.87 5.50
C PHE A 173 22.83 -17.17 5.15
N LEU A 174 23.23 -17.83 4.06
CA LEU A 174 22.70 -19.14 3.68
C LEU A 174 23.31 -20.27 4.51
N THR A 175 24.60 -20.14 4.86
CA THR A 175 25.41 -21.24 5.39
C THR A 175 25.18 -21.49 6.87
N ASP A 176 24.90 -20.43 7.63
CA ASP A 176 24.66 -20.51 9.06
C ASP A 176 23.20 -20.85 9.41
N GLY A 177 22.27 -20.72 8.43
CA GLY A 177 20.86 -21.07 8.61
C GLY A 177 20.14 -20.28 9.70
N THR A 178 20.74 -19.18 10.16
CA THR A 178 20.31 -18.35 11.28
C THR A 178 19.31 -17.28 10.86
N LEU A 179 19.30 -16.88 9.58
CA LEU A 179 18.37 -15.90 9.04
C LEU A 179 17.19 -16.54 8.31
N GLY A 180 15.99 -16.05 8.61
CA GLY A 180 14.74 -16.42 7.94
C GLY A 180 13.70 -15.30 8.02
N MET A 181 12.45 -15.61 7.67
CA MET A 181 11.33 -14.64 7.73
C MET A 181 11.13 -14.05 9.14
N ALA A 182 11.43 -14.81 10.20
CA ALA A 182 11.31 -14.36 11.59
C ALA A 182 12.35 -13.29 11.97
N ASN A 183 13.36 -13.10 11.13
CA ASN A 183 14.44 -12.14 11.31
C ASN A 183 14.16 -10.82 10.58
N ILE A 184 13.02 -10.65 9.92
CA ILE A 184 12.69 -9.41 9.23
C ILE A 184 11.45 -8.85 9.90
N SER A 185 11.64 -7.83 10.75
CA SER A 185 10.52 -7.13 11.36
C SER A 185 9.77 -6.34 10.29
N TYR A 186 8.49 -6.09 10.53
CA TYR A 186 7.65 -5.36 9.58
C TYR A 186 6.70 -4.41 10.30
N ASP A 187 6.59 -3.20 9.79
CA ASP A 187 5.60 -2.22 10.20
C ASP A 187 5.03 -1.47 8.98
N MET A 188 3.79 -0.98 9.14
CA MET A 188 3.11 -0.17 8.12
C MET A 188 2.54 1.10 8.74
N ASP A 189 2.78 2.20 8.04
CA ASP A 189 2.27 3.52 8.34
C ASP A 189 1.46 4.13 7.19
N ILE A 190 0.75 5.21 7.48
CA ILE A 190 -0.06 5.95 6.49
C ILE A 190 0.32 7.42 6.49
N THR A 191 0.76 7.89 5.33
CA THR A 191 0.99 9.31 5.07
C THR A 191 -0.17 9.86 4.23
N VAL A 192 -0.99 10.74 4.81
CA VAL A 192 -2.20 11.26 4.17
C VAL A 192 -1.89 12.25 3.04
N SER A 193 -0.78 12.99 3.15
CA SER A 193 -0.36 14.00 2.17
C SER A 193 1.14 14.24 2.23
N GLY A 194 1.75 14.50 1.08
CA GLY A 194 3.18 14.75 0.93
C GLY A 194 3.56 15.12 -0.50
N ASP A 195 4.85 15.13 -0.79
CA ASP A 195 5.42 15.40 -2.12
C ASP A 195 6.70 14.60 -2.32
N ASP A 196 6.62 13.58 -3.18
CA ASP A 196 7.71 12.65 -3.48
C ASP A 196 8.26 12.89 -4.91
N GLY A 197 8.22 14.14 -5.37
CA GLY A 197 8.36 14.52 -6.78
C GLY A 197 7.01 14.59 -7.52
N LEU A 198 5.94 14.11 -6.88
CA LEU A 198 4.55 14.33 -7.25
C LEU A 198 3.73 14.64 -5.99
N PRO A 199 3.14 15.85 -5.87
CA PRO A 199 2.27 16.17 -4.74
C PRO A 199 1.07 15.22 -4.66
N PHE A 200 0.85 14.62 -3.49
CA PHE A 200 -0.27 13.72 -3.23
C PHE A 200 -1.08 14.14 -2.00
N GLY A 201 -2.31 13.65 -1.93
CA GLY A 201 -3.13 13.76 -0.73
C GLY A 201 -3.73 15.14 -0.42
N SER A 202 -3.57 16.13 -1.30
CA SER A 202 -4.08 17.50 -1.08
C SER A 202 -5.61 17.59 -0.90
N VAL A 203 -6.36 16.58 -1.35
CA VAL A 203 -7.81 16.41 -1.09
C VAL A 203 -8.15 15.01 -0.58
N ALA A 204 -7.18 14.33 0.03
CA ALA A 204 -7.38 13.05 0.69
C ALA A 204 -7.83 13.24 2.15
N GLN A 205 -8.36 12.17 2.73
CA GLN A 205 -8.62 12.03 4.16
C GLN A 205 -8.05 10.69 4.61
N ASN A 206 -7.73 10.57 5.90
CA ASN A 206 -7.27 9.30 6.47
C ASN A 206 -8.36 8.22 6.27
N PRO A 207 -8.07 7.11 5.55
CA PRO A 207 -9.04 6.05 5.30
C PRO A 207 -9.28 5.11 6.50
N GLY A 208 -8.43 5.10 7.52
CA GLY A 208 -8.53 4.14 8.63
C GLY A 208 -7.30 4.07 9.51
N THR A 209 -6.94 2.86 9.93
CA THR A 209 -5.82 2.59 10.83
C THR A 209 -5.06 1.35 10.41
N THR A 210 -3.75 1.35 10.62
CA THR A 210 -2.89 0.18 10.46
C THR A 210 -3.18 -0.83 11.57
N VAL A 211 -2.88 -2.10 11.28
CA VAL A 211 -3.20 -3.25 12.14
C VAL A 211 -1.89 -3.93 12.52
N PRO A 212 -1.43 -3.80 13.78
CA PRO A 212 -0.17 -4.38 14.23
C PRO A 212 -0.38 -5.83 14.65
N THR A 213 -0.70 -6.72 13.71
CA THR A 213 -0.96 -8.14 14.04
C THR A 213 0.26 -9.04 14.01
N GLY A 214 1.39 -8.61 13.45
CA GLY A 214 2.63 -9.37 13.40
C GLY A 214 3.84 -8.53 13.79
N SER A 215 4.88 -9.17 14.31
CA SER A 215 6.18 -8.52 14.59
C SER A 215 7.15 -8.64 13.43
N ASP A 216 7.00 -9.70 12.62
CA ASP A 216 7.97 -10.06 11.59
C ASP A 216 7.29 -10.79 10.43
N LEU A 217 8.04 -11.01 9.34
CA LEU A 217 7.50 -11.61 8.13
C LEU A 217 7.00 -13.04 8.32
N SER A 218 7.40 -13.76 9.37
CA SER A 218 6.89 -15.12 9.60
C SER A 218 5.42 -15.13 10.02
N ASP A 219 4.94 -14.06 10.66
CA ASP A 219 3.52 -13.87 11.01
C ASP A 219 2.63 -13.68 9.77
N TYR A 220 3.24 -13.30 8.64
CA TYR A 220 2.56 -13.06 7.37
C TYR A 220 2.70 -14.24 6.38
N ALA A 221 3.17 -15.41 6.82
CA ALA A 221 3.26 -16.60 5.96
C ALA A 221 1.90 -17.01 5.35
N VAL A 222 0.81 -16.58 5.99
CA VAL A 222 -0.56 -16.59 5.45
C VAL A 222 -1.09 -15.16 5.47
N ALA A 223 -1.89 -14.80 4.46
CA ALA A 223 -2.45 -13.45 4.34
C ALA A 223 -3.13 -12.95 5.64
N ALA A 224 -2.52 -11.94 6.26
CA ALA A 224 -2.95 -11.36 7.53
C ALA A 224 -3.24 -9.85 7.37
N PRO A 225 -4.18 -9.28 8.15
CA PRO A 225 -4.55 -7.87 8.03
C PRO A 225 -3.37 -6.95 8.42
N VAL A 226 -3.13 -5.92 7.63
CA VAL A 226 -2.14 -4.85 7.93
C VAL A 226 -2.78 -3.47 7.96
N PHE A 227 -3.99 -3.34 7.39
CA PHE A 227 -4.77 -2.12 7.41
C PHE A 227 -6.26 -2.43 7.47
N GLN A 228 -6.98 -1.64 8.27
CA GLN A 228 -8.43 -1.67 8.33
C GLN A 228 -8.99 -0.31 7.92
N GLY A 229 -9.79 -0.30 6.85
CA GLY A 229 -10.43 0.90 6.35
C GLY A 229 -11.80 1.11 6.96
N THR A 230 -12.07 2.35 7.34
CA THR A 230 -13.38 2.78 7.83
C THR A 230 -14.08 3.71 6.85
N GLN A 231 -13.32 4.29 5.92
CA GLN A 231 -13.82 5.25 4.95
C GLN A 231 -12.92 5.32 3.71
N ARG A 232 -13.42 6.05 2.71
CA ARG A 232 -12.70 6.33 1.46
C ARG A 232 -11.54 7.31 1.66
N THR A 233 -10.55 7.28 0.78
CA THR A 233 -9.47 8.29 0.77
C THR A 233 -9.93 9.61 0.14
N ALA A 234 -10.79 9.58 -0.89
CA ALA A 234 -11.18 10.79 -1.62
C ALA A 234 -12.14 11.67 -0.82
N ALA A 235 -11.65 12.74 -0.18
CA ALA A 235 -12.49 13.67 0.58
C ALA A 235 -13.29 14.61 -0.34
N ALA A 236 -12.65 15.09 -1.41
CA ALA A 236 -13.23 15.97 -2.42
C ALA A 236 -12.82 15.56 -3.85
N ARG A 237 -13.39 16.23 -4.86
CA ARG A 237 -12.98 16.03 -6.26
C ARG A 237 -11.55 16.53 -6.44
N GLY A 238 -10.72 15.76 -7.12
CA GLY A 238 -9.35 16.10 -7.44
C GLY A 238 -8.78 15.17 -8.50
N THR A 239 -7.47 15.26 -8.71
CA THR A 239 -6.71 14.26 -9.46
C THR A 239 -6.57 12.98 -8.64
N LEU A 240 -6.13 11.89 -9.28
CA LEU A 240 -5.85 10.63 -8.59
C LEU A 240 -4.87 10.84 -7.42
N ALA A 241 -3.69 11.42 -7.70
CA ALA A 241 -2.68 11.70 -6.70
C ALA A 241 -3.20 12.60 -5.56
N ALA A 242 -4.00 13.62 -5.88
CA ALA A 242 -4.59 14.51 -4.87
C ALA A 242 -5.58 13.77 -3.93
N GLN A 243 -6.19 12.68 -4.40
CA GLN A 243 -7.12 11.84 -3.63
C GLN A 243 -6.44 10.63 -2.99
N SER A 244 -5.15 10.41 -3.24
CA SER A 244 -4.41 9.27 -2.73
C SER A 244 -3.80 9.54 -1.37
N VAL A 245 -3.71 8.48 -0.57
CA VAL A 245 -2.79 8.40 0.58
C VAL A 245 -1.66 7.44 0.24
N ARG A 246 -0.50 7.62 0.89
CA ARG A 246 0.65 6.74 0.77
C ARG A 246 0.68 5.76 1.95
N PHE A 247 0.94 4.50 1.65
CA PHE A 247 1.16 3.44 2.63
C PHE A 247 2.66 3.16 2.66
N ASP A 248 3.25 3.35 3.83
CA ASP A 248 4.69 3.33 4.05
C ASP A 248 5.04 2.03 4.78
N ASN A 249 5.80 1.16 4.14
CA ASN A 249 6.22 -0.13 4.69
C ASN A 249 7.67 -0.03 5.15
N THR A 250 7.93 -0.51 6.36
CA THR A 250 9.26 -0.55 6.94
C THR A 250 9.61 -2.00 7.26
N TYR A 251 10.78 -2.45 6.82
CA TYR A 251 11.31 -3.78 7.10
C TYR A 251 12.65 -3.67 7.78
N GLU A 252 12.88 -4.34 8.90
CA GLU A 252 14.19 -4.30 9.56
C GLU A 252 14.75 -5.70 9.81
N LEU A 253 15.96 -5.96 9.30
CA LEU A 253 16.67 -7.23 9.55
C LEU A 253 17.24 -7.30 10.98
N ASP A 254 16.81 -8.29 11.76
CA ASP A 254 17.23 -8.58 13.13
C ASP A 254 17.93 -9.95 13.22
N ASP A 255 19.03 -10.05 13.96
CA ASP A 255 19.76 -11.31 14.19
C ASP A 255 19.02 -12.30 15.12
N GLY A 256 17.82 -11.94 15.58
CA GLY A 256 17.02 -12.71 16.53
C GLY A 256 17.36 -12.41 18.00
N THR A 257 18.24 -11.43 18.25
CA THR A 257 18.56 -10.93 19.59
C THR A 257 18.08 -9.48 19.81
N GLY A 258 17.48 -8.85 18.80
CA GLY A 258 17.03 -7.46 18.84
C GLY A 258 18.17 -6.46 18.64
N LEU A 259 19.35 -6.92 18.20
CA LEU A 259 20.56 -6.11 18.03
C LEU A 259 20.88 -5.81 16.56
N GLY A 260 20.04 -6.28 15.63
CA GLY A 260 20.26 -6.08 14.19
C GLY A 260 21.37 -6.98 13.66
N TYR A 261 21.95 -6.62 12.51
CA TYR A 261 23.07 -7.36 11.92
C TYR A 261 24.34 -7.27 12.77
N ASP A 262 24.99 -8.42 12.98
CA ASP A 262 26.33 -8.57 13.57
C ASP A 262 27.34 -9.03 12.49
N LEU A 263 28.54 -8.44 12.50
CA LEU A 263 29.64 -8.84 11.62
C LEU A 263 30.04 -10.31 11.75
N SER A 264 29.77 -10.95 12.90
CA SER A 264 30.04 -12.38 13.05
C SER A 264 29.21 -13.26 12.11
N MET A 265 28.09 -12.74 11.57
CA MET A 265 27.20 -13.38 10.61
C MET A 265 27.77 -13.42 9.19
N GLY A 266 28.89 -12.72 8.95
CA GLY A 266 29.55 -12.68 7.65
C GLY A 266 28.83 -11.83 6.62
N SER A 267 29.00 -12.15 5.34
CA SER A 267 28.49 -11.37 4.21
C SER A 267 27.51 -12.17 3.35
N GLY A 268 26.45 -11.52 2.88
CA GLY A 268 25.45 -12.16 2.02
C GLY A 268 24.33 -11.19 1.66
N THR A 269 23.31 -11.71 0.98
CA THR A 269 22.07 -11.00 0.71
C THR A 269 20.90 -11.80 1.27
N VAL A 270 19.86 -11.11 1.74
CA VAL A 270 18.56 -11.70 2.09
C VAL A 270 17.48 -10.99 1.28
N GLN A 271 16.52 -11.76 0.81
CA GLN A 271 15.37 -11.28 0.05
C GLN A 271 14.12 -12.02 0.52
N ALA A 272 13.02 -11.29 0.63
CA ALA A 272 11.71 -11.83 0.91
C ALA A 272 10.67 -11.02 0.14
N ASP A 273 9.66 -11.70 -0.38
CA ASP A 273 8.56 -11.04 -1.08
C ASP A 273 7.45 -10.72 -0.08
N MET A 274 6.86 -9.53 -0.22
CA MET A 274 5.67 -9.12 0.52
C MET A 274 4.59 -8.63 -0.45
N VAL A 275 3.46 -9.34 -0.45
CA VAL A 275 2.33 -9.06 -1.34
C VAL A 275 1.21 -8.40 -0.56
N PHE A 276 0.76 -7.23 -1.02
CA PHE A 276 -0.36 -6.49 -0.46
C PHE A 276 -1.62 -6.69 -1.30
N THR A 277 -2.69 -7.17 -0.69
CA THR A 277 -3.96 -7.41 -1.37
C THR A 277 -5.06 -6.57 -0.75
N VAL A 278 -5.85 -5.90 -1.60
CA VAL A 278 -7.02 -5.12 -1.19
C VAL A 278 -8.23 -6.03 -0.97
N TYR A 279 -8.90 -5.85 0.16
CA TYR A 279 -10.07 -6.60 0.58
C TYR A 279 -11.31 -5.71 0.72
N VAL A 280 -12.47 -6.33 0.51
CA VAL A 280 -13.75 -5.72 0.87
C VAL A 280 -13.88 -5.74 2.41
N PRO A 281 -14.13 -4.60 3.07
CA PRO A 281 -14.29 -4.55 4.53
C PRO A 281 -15.45 -5.41 5.04
#